data_AF-A0A7W2A9K3-F1
#
_entry.id   AF-A0A7W2A9K3-F1
#
_cell.length_a   1.000
_cell.length_b   1.000
_cell.length_c   1.000
_cell.angle_alpha   90.00
_cell.angle_beta   90.00
_cell.angle_gamma   90.00
#
_symmetry.space_group_name_H-M   'P 1'
#
loop_
_entity.id
_entity.type
_entity.pdbx_description
1 polymer ?
#
loop_
_entity_poly.entity_id
_entity_poly.type
_entity_poly.pdbx_seq_one_letter_code
_entity_poly.pdbx_strand_id
1 'polypeptide(L)'
;MFTVTAHTLGECWQKCIETVLAEGVRHYDEDVAIYEVLGLCVEIERPSSEDLFIESVGDHQVINKMLEKFSKGVVMNDRPFTYGQLIYDMNGVDQFEWMLKRLRDKPETKSATISLVTPGLDDLNLPCLSTLDAKIRNGELHLQFFFRSQNIFGRQYANFLALATLFESLADRAGASVGSMSGYIASAHIYEYDIADARKLIGTQAIQVTDQYYFKGPASVRT
;
A
#
# COMPACT_ATOMS: atom_id res chain seq x y z
N MET A 1 11.19 5.28 15.52
CA MET A 1 9.94 5.44 14.78
C MET A 1 10.13 6.64 13.88
N PHE A 2 9.97 6.44 12.58
CA PHE A 2 10.18 7.47 11.57
C PHE A 2 8.81 7.94 11.06
N THR A 3 8.70 9.24 10.76
CA THR A 3 7.44 9.81 10.25
C THR A 3 7.72 10.56 8.97
N VAL A 4 6.99 10.21 7.93
CA VAL A 4 6.98 10.89 6.63
C VAL A 4 5.64 11.60 6.47
N THR A 5 5.69 12.91 6.21
CA THR A 5 4.52 13.69 5.80
C THR A 5 4.77 14.25 4.40
N ALA A 6 3.77 14.15 3.53
CA ALA A 6 3.84 14.56 2.13
C ALA A 6 2.50 15.07 1.63
N HIS A 7 2.51 15.89 0.58
CA HIS A 7 1.29 16.38 -0.05
C HIS A 7 0.68 15.33 -1.00
N THR A 8 1.50 14.63 -1.79
CA THR A 8 1.04 13.64 -2.79
C THR A 8 1.55 12.22 -2.53
N LEU A 9 1.02 11.23 -3.26
CA LEU A 9 1.46 9.85 -3.17
C LEU A 9 2.91 9.70 -3.64
N GLY A 10 3.27 10.36 -4.75
CA GLY A 10 4.61 10.32 -5.32
C GLY A 10 5.65 10.99 -4.43
N GLU A 11 5.31 12.09 -3.76
CA GLU A 11 6.18 12.72 -2.78
C GLU A 11 6.37 11.83 -1.54
N CYS A 12 5.28 11.22 -1.03
CA CYS A 12 5.35 10.28 0.08
C CYS A 12 6.27 9.10 -0.23
N TRP A 13 6.14 8.53 -1.42
CA TRP A 13 6.97 7.42 -1.89
C TRP A 13 8.46 7.80 -1.93
N GLN A 14 8.81 8.96 -2.49
CA GLN A 14 10.18 9.47 -2.50
C GLN A 14 10.76 9.61 -1.08
N LYS A 15 10.01 10.25 -0.18
CA LYS A 15 10.44 10.43 1.23
C LYS A 15 10.56 9.11 1.99
N CYS A 16 9.71 8.12 1.69
CA CYS A 16 9.85 6.77 2.25
C CYS A 16 11.12 6.09 1.74
N ILE A 17 11.46 6.24 0.44
CA ILE A 17 12.71 5.73 -0.12
C ILE A 17 13.91 6.40 0.56
N GLU A 18 13.92 7.72 0.66
CA GLU A 18 14.97 8.49 1.36
C GLU A 18 15.17 7.98 2.79
N THR A 19 14.08 7.77 3.52
CA THR A 19 14.12 7.28 4.90
C THR A 19 14.77 5.90 4.98
N VAL A 20 14.39 4.94 4.13
CA VAL A 20 14.99 3.59 4.15
C VAL A 20 16.45 3.61 3.69
N LEU A 21 16.81 4.46 2.72
CA LEU A 21 18.21 4.57 2.26
C LEU A 21 19.13 5.19 3.31
N ALA A 22 18.63 6.12 4.13
CA ALA A 22 19.40 6.79 5.17
C ALA A 22 19.50 5.95 6.46
N GLU A 23 18.39 5.34 6.87
CA GLU A 23 18.23 4.77 8.22
C GLU A 23 18.08 3.24 8.21
N GLY A 24 17.97 2.63 7.02
CA GLY A 24 17.74 1.20 6.87
C GLY A 24 18.91 0.37 7.39
N VAL A 25 18.60 -0.62 8.22
CA VAL A 25 19.56 -1.62 8.69
C VAL A 25 19.50 -2.84 7.77
N ARG A 26 20.67 -3.37 7.44
CA ARG A 26 20.77 -4.53 6.54
C ARG A 26 20.26 -5.80 7.23
N HIS A 27 19.27 -6.43 6.62
CA HIS A 27 18.66 -7.70 7.03
C HIS A 27 18.50 -8.62 5.81
N TYR A 28 17.78 -9.73 5.99
CA TYR A 28 17.53 -10.70 4.94
C TYR A 28 16.06 -11.08 4.89
N ASP A 29 15.54 -11.16 3.68
CA ASP A 29 14.30 -11.84 3.34
C ASP A 29 14.68 -13.12 2.60
N GLU A 30 14.64 -14.23 3.33
CA GLU A 30 15.24 -15.51 2.94
C GLU A 30 16.71 -15.37 2.51
N ASP A 31 17.00 -15.59 1.24
CA ASP A 31 18.33 -15.54 0.64
C ASP A 31 18.69 -14.18 0.03
N VAL A 32 17.82 -13.17 0.17
CA VAL A 32 18.02 -11.85 -0.43
C VAL A 32 18.21 -10.78 0.64
N ALA A 33 19.25 -9.97 0.50
CA ALA A 33 19.49 -8.85 1.39
C ALA A 33 18.46 -7.71 1.19
N ILE A 34 18.03 -7.13 2.30
CA ILE A 34 17.15 -5.95 2.36
C ILE A 34 17.77 -4.89 3.27
N TYR A 35 17.42 -3.62 3.05
CA TYR A 35 17.57 -2.56 4.04
C TYR A 35 16.21 -2.27 4.62
N GLU A 36 16.08 -2.35 5.95
CA GLU A 36 14.79 -2.31 6.65
C GLU A 36 14.78 -1.22 7.72
N VAL A 37 13.65 -0.52 7.77
CA VAL A 37 13.26 0.37 8.86
C VAL A 37 12.02 -0.21 9.54
N LEU A 38 12.10 -0.39 10.85
CA LEU A 38 10.95 -0.82 11.66
C LEU A 38 10.13 0.40 12.13
N GLY A 39 8.83 0.34 11.90
CA GLY A 39 7.88 1.37 12.34
C GLY A 39 8.03 2.70 11.62
N LEU A 40 7.65 2.71 10.34
CA LEU A 40 7.52 3.89 9.51
C LEU A 40 6.05 4.35 9.48
N CYS A 41 5.80 5.57 9.96
CA CYS A 41 4.52 6.26 9.86
C CYS A 41 4.51 7.12 8.60
N VAL A 42 3.38 7.15 7.89
CA VAL A 42 3.19 7.99 6.71
C VAL A 42 1.90 8.79 6.82
N GLU A 43 1.92 10.02 6.31
CA GLU A 43 0.75 10.88 6.12
C GLU A 43 0.83 11.55 4.75
N ILE A 44 -0.25 11.39 3.98
CA ILE A 44 -0.45 11.98 2.66
C ILE A 44 -1.66 12.91 2.77
N GLU A 45 -1.43 14.21 2.60
CA GLU A 45 -2.47 15.23 2.80
C GLU A 45 -3.53 15.23 1.69
N ARG A 46 -3.11 15.04 0.44
CA ARG A 46 -3.99 15.12 -0.75
C ARG A 46 -3.76 13.91 -1.65
N PRO A 47 -4.13 12.70 -1.19
CA PRO A 47 -4.00 11.50 -2.00
C PRO A 47 -4.92 11.59 -3.22
N SER A 48 -4.45 11.09 -4.37
CA SER A 48 -5.26 10.95 -5.57
C SER A 48 -4.88 9.68 -6.31
N SER A 49 -5.84 9.01 -6.93
CA SER A 49 -5.56 7.90 -7.85
C SER A 49 -4.84 8.33 -9.12
N GLU A 50 -4.73 9.64 -9.37
CA GLU A 50 -3.94 10.25 -10.44
C GLU A 50 -2.74 10.99 -9.82
N ASP A 51 -1.53 10.45 -10.00
CA ASP A 51 -0.29 11.08 -9.53
C ASP A 51 0.74 11.13 -10.68
N LEU A 52 1.03 12.34 -11.18
CA LEU A 52 1.90 12.57 -12.34
C LEU A 52 3.33 12.06 -12.12
N PHE A 53 3.84 12.12 -10.88
CA PHE A 53 5.17 11.62 -10.60
C PHE A 53 5.17 10.09 -10.75
N ILE A 54 4.24 9.41 -10.09
CA ILE A 54 4.12 7.95 -10.19
C ILE A 54 3.83 7.51 -11.63
N GLU A 55 2.97 8.21 -12.36
CA GLU A 55 2.68 7.94 -13.77
C GLU A 55 3.94 8.01 -14.64
N SER A 56 4.80 9.01 -14.39
CA SER A 56 6.00 9.22 -15.21
C SER A 56 7.14 8.24 -14.93
N VAL A 57 7.33 7.78 -13.69
CA VAL A 57 8.51 6.97 -13.31
C VAL A 57 8.16 5.53 -12.87
N GLY A 58 6.93 5.28 -12.44
CA GLY A 58 6.51 3.98 -11.93
C GLY A 58 6.44 2.91 -13.02
N ASP A 59 6.69 1.65 -12.64
CA ASP A 59 6.48 0.52 -13.55
C ASP A 59 4.97 0.32 -13.79
N HIS A 60 4.50 0.58 -15.00
CA HIS A 60 3.08 0.48 -15.37
C HIS A 60 2.52 -0.94 -15.27
N GLN A 61 3.34 -1.98 -15.46
CA GLN A 61 2.87 -3.36 -15.29
C GLN A 61 2.57 -3.65 -13.82
N VAL A 62 3.43 -3.16 -12.91
CA VAL A 62 3.19 -3.28 -11.46
C VAL A 62 1.95 -2.50 -11.05
N ILE A 63 1.75 -1.28 -11.56
CA ILE A 63 0.56 -0.47 -11.28
C ILE A 63 -0.70 -1.23 -11.71
N ASN A 64 -0.76 -1.65 -12.98
CA ASN A 64 -1.93 -2.33 -13.53
C ASN A 64 -2.23 -3.64 -12.76
N LYS A 65 -1.21 -4.44 -12.46
CA LYS A 65 -1.36 -5.67 -11.68
C LYS A 65 -1.85 -5.39 -10.25
N MET A 66 -1.42 -4.30 -9.63
CA MET A 66 -1.88 -3.92 -8.29
C MET A 66 -3.33 -3.45 -8.30
N LEU A 67 -3.73 -2.63 -9.27
CA LEU A 67 -5.12 -2.20 -9.45
C LEU A 67 -6.05 -3.39 -9.70
N GLU A 68 -5.63 -4.33 -10.55
CA GLU A 68 -6.32 -5.60 -10.78
C GLU A 68 -6.44 -6.42 -9.49
N LYS A 69 -5.37 -6.53 -8.71
CA LYS A 69 -5.37 -7.22 -7.42
C LYS A 69 -6.35 -6.60 -6.40
N PHE A 70 -6.66 -5.32 -6.49
CA PHE A 70 -7.65 -4.65 -5.65
C PHE A 70 -9.09 -4.71 -6.21
N SER A 71 -9.27 -5.16 -7.45
CA SER A 71 -10.56 -5.13 -8.14
C SER A 71 -11.52 -6.22 -7.66
N LYS A 72 -12.81 -5.88 -7.58
CA LYS A 72 -13.87 -6.78 -7.12
C LYS A 72 -14.06 -7.95 -8.10
N GLY A 73 -14.13 -9.17 -7.56
CA GLY A 73 -14.38 -10.39 -8.33
C GLY A 73 -13.19 -10.93 -9.13
N VAL A 74 -12.01 -10.31 -9.00
CA VAL A 74 -10.80 -10.77 -9.67
C VAL A 74 -10.15 -11.92 -8.90
N VAL A 75 -9.80 -12.98 -9.63
CA VAL A 75 -8.99 -14.11 -9.17
C VAL A 75 -7.66 -14.09 -9.93
N MET A 76 -6.56 -14.23 -9.21
CA MET A 76 -5.21 -14.28 -9.80
C MET A 76 -4.63 -15.68 -9.62
N ASN A 77 -4.25 -16.35 -10.70
CA ASN A 77 -3.74 -17.72 -10.66
C ASN A 77 -2.36 -17.85 -9.98
N ASP A 78 -1.60 -16.75 -9.87
CA ASP A 78 -0.26 -16.71 -9.31
C ASP A 78 -0.22 -16.30 -7.82
N ARG A 79 -1.38 -16.17 -7.17
CA ARG A 79 -1.50 -15.72 -5.78
C ARG A 79 -2.61 -16.49 -5.04
N PRO A 80 -2.46 -16.74 -3.74
CA PRO A 80 -3.49 -17.43 -2.96
C PRO A 80 -4.68 -16.53 -2.60
N PHE A 81 -4.53 -15.21 -2.72
CA PHE A 81 -5.60 -14.24 -2.50
C PHE A 81 -5.38 -12.97 -3.34
N THR A 82 -6.47 -12.24 -3.56
CA THR A 82 -6.45 -10.85 -4.03
C THR A 82 -6.92 -9.93 -2.91
N TYR A 83 -6.49 -8.66 -2.92
CA TYR A 83 -7.05 -7.69 -1.97
C TYR A 83 -8.52 -7.44 -2.28
N GLY A 84 -8.93 -7.52 -3.55
CA GLY A 84 -10.33 -7.50 -3.94
C GLY A 84 -11.15 -8.59 -3.24
N GLN A 85 -10.67 -9.84 -3.22
CA GLN A 85 -11.33 -10.92 -2.47
C GLN A 85 -11.42 -10.58 -0.97
N LEU A 86 -10.31 -10.14 -0.35
CA LEU A 86 -10.31 -9.81 1.07
C LEU A 86 -11.17 -8.59 1.42
N ILE A 87 -11.40 -7.66 0.49
CA ILE A 87 -12.21 -6.47 0.73
C ILE A 87 -13.70 -6.73 0.43
N TYR A 88 -14.01 -7.47 -0.62
CA TYR A 88 -15.38 -7.59 -1.15
C TYR A 88 -16.03 -8.96 -0.91
N ASP A 89 -15.26 -9.98 -0.51
CA ASP A 89 -15.77 -11.33 -0.22
C ASP A 89 -14.84 -12.10 0.74
N MET A 90 -14.64 -11.57 1.94
CA MET A 90 -13.86 -12.26 2.96
C MET A 90 -14.75 -13.24 3.70
N ASN A 91 -14.69 -14.52 3.32
CA ASN A 91 -15.52 -15.59 3.88
C ASN A 91 -17.03 -15.26 3.80
N GLY A 92 -17.49 -14.75 2.66
CA GLY A 92 -18.89 -14.37 2.43
C GLY A 92 -19.26 -12.97 2.94
N VAL A 93 -18.30 -12.20 3.44
CA VAL A 93 -18.54 -10.83 3.94
C VAL A 93 -17.96 -9.80 2.97
N ASP A 94 -18.83 -8.94 2.41
CA ASP A 94 -18.42 -7.73 1.71
C ASP A 94 -18.04 -6.66 2.74
N GLN A 95 -16.75 -6.57 3.06
CA GLN A 95 -16.24 -5.66 4.07
C GLN A 95 -16.33 -4.19 3.62
N PHE A 96 -16.27 -3.92 2.31
CA PHE A 96 -16.48 -2.57 1.78
C PHE A 96 -17.90 -2.09 2.07
N GLU A 97 -18.93 -2.85 1.71
CA GLU A 97 -20.32 -2.49 1.99
C GLU A 97 -20.59 -2.39 3.49
N TRP A 98 -19.99 -3.28 4.28
CA TRP A 98 -20.09 -3.24 5.73
C TRP A 98 -19.50 -1.96 6.31
N MET A 99 -18.31 -1.56 5.85
CA MET A 99 -17.63 -0.33 6.29
C MET A 99 -18.42 0.91 5.85
N LEU A 100 -18.87 0.95 4.59
CA LEU A 100 -19.68 2.03 4.04
C LEU A 100 -20.99 2.22 4.82
N LYS A 101 -21.69 1.13 5.14
CA LYS A 101 -22.92 1.19 5.94
C LYS A 101 -22.69 1.86 7.29
N ARG A 102 -21.58 1.54 7.97
CA ARG A 102 -21.24 2.18 9.25
C ARG A 102 -20.97 3.67 9.13
N LEU A 103 -20.27 4.08 8.09
CA LEU A 103 -19.98 5.49 7.83
C LEU A 103 -21.27 6.28 7.57
N ARG A 104 -22.21 5.69 6.81
CA ARG A 104 -23.50 6.34 6.49
C ARG A 104 -24.48 6.38 7.67
N ASP A 105 -24.58 5.29 8.42
CA ASP A 105 -25.49 5.21 9.57
C ASP A 105 -25.01 6.08 10.75
N LYS A 106 -23.69 6.20 10.92
CA LYS A 106 -23.06 6.90 12.04
C LYS A 106 -21.78 7.61 11.59
N PRO A 107 -21.85 8.84 11.04
CA PRO A 107 -20.69 9.55 10.51
C PRO A 107 -19.54 9.72 11.51
N GLU A 108 -19.84 9.88 12.81
CA GLU A 108 -18.86 9.97 13.89
C GLU A 108 -18.30 8.61 14.35
N THR A 109 -18.64 7.52 13.66
CA THR A 109 -18.20 6.16 14.00
C THR A 109 -16.69 6.08 14.24
N LYS A 110 -16.33 5.28 15.24
CA LYS A 110 -14.94 4.92 15.54
C LYS A 110 -14.60 3.50 15.07
N SER A 111 -15.53 2.82 14.39
CA SER A 111 -15.47 1.37 14.16
C SER A 111 -15.74 0.98 12.71
N ALA A 112 -15.59 1.92 11.78
CA ALA A 112 -15.51 1.61 10.35
C ALA A 112 -14.08 1.13 10.05
N THR A 113 -13.82 -0.14 10.35
CA THR A 113 -12.51 -0.79 10.31
C THR A 113 -12.67 -2.20 9.75
N ILE A 114 -11.83 -2.61 8.81
CA ILE A 114 -11.87 -3.93 8.18
C ILE A 114 -10.50 -4.61 8.32
N SER A 115 -10.52 -5.94 8.47
CA SER A 115 -9.30 -6.75 8.57
C SER A 115 -9.06 -7.46 7.27
N LEU A 116 -7.82 -7.46 6.79
CA LEU A 116 -7.43 -8.20 5.58
C LEU A 116 -6.55 -9.40 5.92
N VAL A 117 -6.62 -9.90 7.17
CA VAL A 117 -5.88 -11.07 7.61
C VAL A 117 -6.83 -12.06 8.27
N THR A 118 -6.83 -13.29 7.78
CA THR A 118 -7.59 -14.39 8.39
C THR A 118 -6.72 -15.07 9.45
N PRO A 119 -7.17 -15.20 10.72
CA PRO A 119 -6.46 -15.96 11.73
C PRO A 119 -6.25 -17.41 11.31
N GLY A 120 -5.03 -17.93 11.50
CA GLY A 120 -4.69 -19.33 11.19
C GLY A 120 -4.56 -19.63 9.69
N LEU A 121 -4.45 -18.61 8.83
CA LEU A 121 -4.11 -18.81 7.42
C LEU A 121 -2.71 -19.44 7.33
N ASP A 122 -2.65 -20.68 6.84
CA ASP A 122 -1.43 -21.46 6.65
C ASP A 122 -0.99 -21.35 5.18
N ASP A 123 -0.58 -20.14 4.79
CA ASP A 123 -0.03 -19.85 3.47
C ASP A 123 1.27 -19.05 3.62
N LEU A 124 2.26 -19.37 2.79
CA LEU A 124 3.55 -18.66 2.74
C LEU A 124 3.36 -17.19 2.36
N ASN A 125 2.38 -16.90 1.51
CA ASN A 125 2.02 -15.55 1.11
C ASN A 125 0.88 -15.04 1.98
N LEU A 126 1.23 -14.28 3.03
CA LEU A 126 0.26 -13.56 3.85
C LEU A 126 0.01 -12.13 3.32
N PRO A 127 -1.18 -11.54 3.53
CA PRO A 127 -1.46 -10.14 3.19
C PRO A 127 -0.52 -9.16 3.88
N CYS A 128 0.15 -8.31 3.08
CA CYS A 128 1.05 -7.27 3.59
C CYS A 128 0.26 -6.10 4.19
N LEU A 129 -0.79 -5.65 3.49
CA LEU A 129 -1.81 -4.76 4.04
C LEU A 129 -2.73 -5.60 4.92
N SER A 130 -2.86 -5.24 6.19
CA SER A 130 -3.59 -6.05 7.17
C SER A 130 -4.86 -5.38 7.70
N THR A 131 -4.94 -4.05 7.65
CA THR A 131 -6.10 -3.32 8.19
C THR A 131 -6.33 -2.04 7.39
N LEU A 132 -7.60 -1.74 7.15
CA LEU A 132 -8.07 -0.45 6.67
C LEU A 132 -9.07 0.11 7.66
N ASP A 133 -8.98 1.40 7.93
CA ASP A 133 -9.82 2.11 8.89
C ASP A 133 -10.24 3.46 8.31
N ALA A 134 -11.54 3.74 8.26
CA ALA A 134 -12.08 4.95 7.64
C ALA A 134 -12.88 5.79 8.63
N LYS A 135 -12.73 7.11 8.60
CA LYS A 135 -13.41 8.05 9.52
C LYS A 135 -13.84 9.32 8.80
N ILE A 136 -15.10 9.74 8.98
CA ILE A 136 -15.56 11.05 8.49
C ILE A 136 -15.36 12.09 9.60
N ARG A 137 -14.63 13.16 9.32
CA ARG A 137 -14.46 14.30 10.23
C ARG A 137 -14.66 15.58 9.45
N ASN A 138 -15.50 16.48 9.96
CA ASN A 138 -15.80 17.77 9.31
C ASN A 138 -16.25 17.65 7.84
N GLY A 139 -16.91 16.54 7.46
CA GLY A 139 -17.34 16.29 6.08
C GLY A 139 -16.30 15.64 5.18
N GLU A 140 -15.07 15.43 5.66
CA GLU A 140 -13.98 14.76 4.95
C GLU A 140 -13.83 13.32 5.45
N LEU A 141 -13.72 12.36 4.53
CA LEU A 141 -13.36 10.98 4.85
C LEU A 141 -11.84 10.89 4.93
N HIS A 142 -11.30 10.30 5.98
CA HIS A 142 -9.88 9.98 6.12
C HIS A 142 -9.69 8.46 6.11
N LEU A 143 -8.69 7.98 5.37
CA LEU A 143 -8.33 6.57 5.30
C LEU A 143 -7.04 6.31 6.06
N GLN A 144 -7.10 5.37 6.98
CA GLN A 144 -5.97 4.84 7.72
C GLN A 144 -5.65 3.41 7.28
N PHE A 145 -4.38 3.05 7.23
CA PHE A 145 -3.94 1.72 6.84
C PHE A 145 -2.80 1.18 7.71
N PHE A 146 -2.73 -0.14 7.82
CA PHE A 146 -1.62 -0.84 8.47
C PHE A 146 -1.01 -1.87 7.52
N PHE A 147 0.28 -1.74 7.25
CA PHE A 147 1.09 -2.75 6.58
C PHE A 147 1.98 -3.46 7.60
N ARG A 148 1.90 -4.79 7.68
CA ARG A 148 2.87 -5.59 8.46
C ARG A 148 4.26 -5.59 7.83
N SER A 149 4.33 -5.39 6.51
CA SER A 149 5.57 -5.30 5.74
C SER A 149 5.27 -4.60 4.40
N GLN A 150 6.19 -3.82 3.86
CA GLN A 150 6.01 -3.15 2.56
C GLN A 150 7.36 -2.96 1.84
N ASN A 151 7.45 -3.46 0.61
CA ASN A 151 8.54 -3.11 -0.31
C ASN A 151 8.33 -1.67 -0.78
N ILE A 152 9.15 -0.78 -0.24
CA ILE A 152 9.05 0.68 -0.41
C ILE A 152 9.36 1.06 -1.86
N PHE A 153 10.46 0.60 -2.43
CA PHE A 153 10.82 0.95 -3.80
C PHE A 153 9.90 0.27 -4.81
N GLY A 154 9.82 -1.06 -4.78
CA GLY A 154 9.20 -1.83 -5.87
C GLY A 154 7.67 -1.92 -5.82
N ARG A 155 7.01 -1.58 -4.71
CA ARG A 155 5.55 -1.82 -4.57
C ARG A 155 4.76 -0.66 -3.95
N GLN A 156 5.35 0.20 -3.13
CA GLN A 156 4.59 1.18 -2.35
C GLN A 156 3.76 2.12 -3.22
N TYR A 157 4.33 2.67 -4.29
CA TYR A 157 3.62 3.56 -5.22
C TYR A 157 2.35 2.92 -5.81
N ALA A 158 2.43 1.67 -6.25
CA ALA A 158 1.28 0.96 -6.80
C ALA A 158 0.23 0.62 -5.72
N ASN A 159 0.66 0.29 -4.50
CA ASN A 159 -0.26 0.09 -3.37
C ASN A 159 -0.98 1.41 -3.03
N PHE A 160 -0.27 2.53 -3.03
CA PHE A 160 -0.83 3.86 -2.77
C PHE A 160 -1.86 4.25 -3.82
N LEU A 161 -1.58 4.05 -5.11
CA LEU A 161 -2.57 4.29 -6.18
C LEU A 161 -3.83 3.43 -5.98
N ALA A 162 -3.66 2.13 -5.73
CA ALA A 162 -4.81 1.23 -5.53
C ALA A 162 -5.63 1.59 -4.28
N LEU A 163 -4.98 2.01 -3.20
CA LEU A 163 -5.64 2.52 -2.00
C LEU A 163 -6.37 3.83 -2.26
N ALA A 164 -5.78 4.75 -3.03
CA ALA A 164 -6.42 6.01 -3.40
C ALA A 164 -7.68 5.76 -4.27
N THR A 165 -7.63 4.84 -5.24
CA THR A 165 -8.82 4.44 -6.03
C THR A 165 -9.93 3.89 -5.13
N LEU A 166 -9.60 3.00 -4.20
CA LEU A 166 -10.55 2.47 -3.21
C LEU A 166 -11.14 3.59 -2.34
N PHE A 167 -10.27 4.50 -1.89
CA PHE A 167 -10.60 5.59 -0.99
C PHE A 167 -11.54 6.62 -1.63
N GLU A 168 -11.25 7.04 -2.86
CA GLU A 168 -12.10 7.95 -3.64
C GLU A 168 -13.48 7.35 -3.85
N SER A 169 -13.57 6.05 -4.19
CA SER A 169 -14.85 5.34 -4.32
C SER A 169 -15.61 5.29 -2.98
N LEU A 170 -14.92 5.06 -1.86
CA LEU A 170 -15.53 5.05 -0.54
C LEU A 170 -16.04 6.43 -0.13
N ALA A 171 -15.28 7.49 -0.40
CA ALA A 171 -15.64 8.88 -0.10
C ALA A 171 -16.89 9.30 -0.87
N ASP A 172 -16.90 9.08 -2.20
CA ASP A 172 -18.04 9.36 -3.07
C ASP A 172 -19.31 8.66 -2.57
N ARG A 173 -19.22 7.34 -2.34
CA ARG A 173 -20.37 6.53 -1.90
C ARG A 173 -20.83 6.86 -0.49
N ALA A 174 -19.95 7.36 0.37
CA ALA A 174 -20.28 7.82 1.71
C ALA A 174 -20.89 9.23 1.72
N GLY A 175 -20.81 9.99 0.61
CA GLY A 175 -21.24 11.37 0.53
C GLY A 175 -20.31 12.33 1.27
N ALA A 176 -19.01 12.05 1.31
CA ALA A 176 -17.97 12.84 1.97
C ALA A 176 -16.89 13.27 0.96
N SER A 177 -16.20 14.37 1.25
CA SER A 177 -15.03 14.77 0.48
C SER A 177 -13.82 13.89 0.82
N VAL A 178 -12.89 13.75 -0.12
CA VAL A 178 -11.63 13.04 0.11
C VAL A 178 -10.75 13.88 1.05
N GLY A 179 -10.41 13.32 2.21
CA GLY A 179 -9.43 13.87 3.15
C GLY A 179 -8.06 13.19 2.98
N SER A 180 -7.33 13.07 4.09
CA SER A 180 -5.97 12.48 4.09
C SER A 180 -5.95 10.95 4.11
N MET A 181 -4.82 10.41 3.64
CA MET A 181 -4.41 9.02 3.84
C MET A 181 -3.26 8.96 4.84
N SER A 182 -3.34 8.10 5.86
CA SER A 182 -2.26 7.91 6.82
C SER A 182 -2.07 6.45 7.15
N GLY A 183 -0.89 6.04 7.61
CA GLY A 183 -0.71 4.66 8.01
C GLY A 183 0.60 4.33 8.66
N TYR A 184 0.69 3.07 9.06
CA TYR A 184 1.86 2.51 9.73
C TYR A 184 2.37 1.30 8.95
N ILE A 185 3.67 1.27 8.71
CA ILE A 185 4.39 0.19 8.06
C ILE A 185 5.33 -0.41 9.09
N ALA A 186 5.05 -1.62 9.55
CA ALA A 186 5.82 -2.26 10.61
C ALA A 186 7.23 -2.64 10.14
N SER A 187 7.37 -3.12 8.90
CA SER A 187 8.62 -3.47 8.23
C SER A 187 8.66 -2.77 6.87
N ALA A 188 9.28 -1.60 6.82
CA ALA A 188 9.48 -0.83 5.59
C ALA A 188 10.86 -1.20 5.02
N HIS A 189 10.92 -1.75 3.81
CA HIS A 189 12.18 -2.25 3.27
C HIS A 189 12.39 -1.97 1.79
N ILE A 190 13.67 -1.95 1.39
CA ILE A 190 14.12 -1.95 0.00
C ILE A 190 15.08 -3.13 -0.18
N TYR A 191 14.90 -3.91 -1.24
CA TYR A 191 15.82 -4.99 -1.57
C TYR A 191 17.17 -4.43 -2.05
N GLU A 192 18.27 -5.10 -1.70
CA GLU A 192 19.63 -4.66 -2.07
C GLU A 192 19.78 -4.44 -3.58
N TYR A 193 19.13 -5.28 -4.40
CA TYR A 193 19.19 -5.16 -5.85
C TYR A 193 18.51 -3.90 -6.41
N ASP A 194 17.65 -3.25 -5.63
CA ASP A 194 16.93 -2.02 -6.00
C ASP A 194 17.63 -0.74 -5.47
N ILE A 195 18.63 -0.85 -4.59
CA ILE A 195 19.24 0.31 -3.92
C ILE A 195 19.84 1.31 -4.90
N ALA A 196 20.46 0.83 -5.98
CA ALA A 196 21.04 1.71 -6.99
C ALA A 196 19.97 2.54 -7.70
N ASP A 197 18.84 1.93 -8.05
CA ASP A 197 17.74 2.60 -8.75
C ASP A 197 16.91 3.48 -7.81
N ALA A 198 16.74 3.06 -6.56
CA ALA A 198 16.19 3.88 -5.48
C ALA A 198 16.96 5.20 -5.32
N ARG A 199 18.31 5.16 -5.31
CA ARG A 199 19.15 6.37 -5.24
C ARG A 199 19.02 7.26 -6.46
N LYS A 200 18.80 6.69 -7.65
CA LYS A 200 18.58 7.48 -8.87
C LYS A 200 17.24 8.22 -8.80
N LEU A 201 16.19 7.54 -8.34
CA LEU A 201 14.83 8.06 -8.27
C LEU A 201 14.71 9.28 -7.35
N ILE A 202 15.33 9.24 -6.17
CA ILE A 202 15.36 10.39 -5.24
C ILE A 202 16.43 11.43 -5.61
N GLY A 203 17.27 11.12 -6.59
CA GLY A 203 18.29 12.02 -7.13
C GLY A 203 17.77 12.85 -8.30
N THR A 204 18.71 13.44 -9.04
CA THR A 204 18.40 14.22 -10.26
C THR A 204 18.49 13.40 -11.55
N GLN A 205 18.57 12.07 -11.45
CA GLN A 205 18.79 11.21 -12.60
C GLN A 205 17.45 10.71 -13.14
N ALA A 206 17.25 10.82 -14.45
CA ALA A 206 16.07 10.26 -15.09
C ALA A 206 16.09 8.72 -14.95
N ILE A 207 14.98 8.17 -14.49
CA ILE A 207 14.78 6.73 -14.33
C ILE A 207 13.33 6.35 -14.65
N GLN A 208 13.17 5.15 -15.21
CA GLN A 208 11.92 4.42 -15.22
C GLN A 208 12.10 3.17 -14.36
N VAL A 209 11.29 3.02 -13.32
CA VAL A 209 11.34 1.85 -12.43
C VAL A 209 10.97 0.60 -13.23
N THR A 210 11.74 -0.47 -13.02
CA THR A 210 11.48 -1.79 -13.61
C THR A 210 11.36 -2.79 -12.49
N ASP A 211 10.32 -3.61 -12.49
CA ASP A 211 10.16 -4.67 -11.50
C ASP A 211 11.23 -5.76 -11.65
N GLN A 212 11.98 -6.00 -10.59
CA GLN A 212 12.96 -7.08 -10.49
C GLN A 212 12.53 -8.19 -9.54
N TYR A 213 11.40 -8.03 -8.83
CA TYR A 213 11.02 -8.88 -7.70
C TYR A 213 10.84 -10.35 -8.09
N TYR A 214 10.21 -10.64 -9.22
CA TYR A 214 9.98 -12.01 -9.66
C TYR A 214 11.24 -12.72 -10.18
N PHE A 215 12.31 -11.97 -10.46
CA PHE A 215 13.58 -12.51 -10.95
C PHE A 215 14.66 -12.56 -9.86
N LYS A 216 14.69 -11.56 -8.97
CA LYS A 216 15.73 -11.37 -7.94
C LYS A 216 15.21 -11.43 -6.50
N GLY A 217 13.91 -11.58 -6.31
CA GLY A 217 13.29 -11.68 -5.00
C GLY A 217 13.66 -12.97 -4.25
N PRO A 218 13.07 -13.17 -3.06
CA PRO A 218 13.30 -14.34 -2.21
C PRO A 218 13.15 -15.66 -2.97
N ALA A 219 13.86 -16.70 -2.53
CA ALA A 219 13.79 -18.04 -3.12
C ALA A 219 12.34 -18.53 -3.31
N SER A 220 11.47 -18.31 -2.33
CA SER A 220 10.04 -18.68 -2.39
C SER A 220 9.23 -17.97 -3.48
N VAL A 221 9.74 -16.87 -4.03
CA VAL A 221 9.11 -16.09 -5.11
C VAL A 221 9.62 -16.53 -6.49
N ARG A 222 10.85 -17.04 -6.57
CA ARG A 222 11.53 -17.38 -7.83
C ARG A 222 11.24 -18.79 -8.33
N THR A 223 10.64 -19.63 -7.49
CA THR A 223 10.24 -21.02 -7.77
C THR A 223 8.80 -21.12 -8.23
#